data_AF-A0A3D3CK48-F1
#
_entry.id   AF-A0A3D3CK48-F1
#
_cell.length_a   1.000
_cell.length_b   1.000
_cell.length_c   1.000
_cell.angle_alpha   90.00
_cell.angle_beta   90.00
_cell.angle_gamma   90.00
#
_symmetry.space_group_name_H-M   'P 1'
#
loop_
_entity.id
_entity.type
_entity.pdbx_description
1 polymer ?
#
loop_
_entity_poly.entity_id
_entity_poly.type
_entity_poly.pdbx_seq_one_letter_code
_entity_poly.pdbx_strand_id
1 'polypeptide(L)'
;MYFGTISGQEKEFKRHLFRVLETFQPKVSLLIGDLFAEQDRRTAFILKSAYENLDQLYHCLIDKCFDPQSDCYDESIIGIREKLGTLESSLIACDNADGIIEAASSVIYAIWHAYLELGVKPIRGPLL
;
A
#
# COMPACT_ATOMS: atom_id res chain seq x y z
N MET A 1 3.37 -24.57 -20.76
CA MET A 1 4.36 -23.65 -20.18
C MET A 1 3.68 -22.30 -20.05
N TYR A 2 3.09 -21.99 -18.88
CA TYR A 2 2.39 -20.71 -18.68
C TYR A 2 3.45 -19.63 -18.47
N PHE A 3 3.59 -18.73 -19.45
CA PHE A 3 4.30 -17.46 -19.27
C PHE A 3 3.51 -16.67 -18.22
N GLY A 4 4.08 -16.51 -17.03
CA GLY A 4 3.42 -15.86 -15.89
C GLY A 4 3.20 -14.37 -16.17
N THR A 5 2.12 -14.03 -16.85
CA THR A 5 1.61 -12.67 -16.92
C THR A 5 1.05 -12.29 -15.55
N ILE A 6 1.49 -11.16 -15.00
CA ILE A 6 0.88 -10.54 -13.82
C ILE A 6 -0.62 -10.43 -14.05
N SER A 7 -1.43 -10.92 -13.10
CA SER A 7 -2.89 -10.86 -13.20
C SER A 7 -3.36 -9.41 -13.38
N GLY A 8 -4.51 -9.20 -14.04
CA GLY A 8 -5.10 -7.87 -14.15
C GLY A 8 -5.39 -7.24 -12.78
N GLN A 9 -5.77 -8.07 -11.80
CA GLN A 9 -6.04 -7.67 -10.42
C GLN A 9 -4.79 -7.11 -9.74
N GLU A 10 -3.66 -7.80 -9.87
CA GLU A 10 -2.41 -7.36 -9.25
C GLU A 10 -1.84 -6.09 -9.90
N LYS A 11 -1.99 -5.94 -11.22
CA LYS A 11 -1.67 -4.68 -11.90
C LYS A 11 -2.49 -3.52 -11.33
N GLU A 12 -3.79 -3.74 -11.10
CA GLU A 12 -4.66 -2.70 -10.55
C GLU A 12 -4.33 -2.40 -9.09
N PHE A 13 -4.04 -3.43 -8.28
CA PHE A 13 -3.51 -3.28 -6.93
C PHE A 13 -2.27 -2.38 -6.89
N LYS A 14 -1.25 -2.69 -7.71
CA LYS A 14 0.00 -1.89 -7.74
C LYS A 14 -0.24 -0.46 -8.20
N ARG A 15 -1.15 -0.27 -9.17
CA ARG A 15 -1.55 1.07 -9.62
C ARG A 15 -2.23 1.86 -8.50
N HIS A 16 -3.15 1.23 -7.76
CA HIS A 16 -3.80 1.86 -6.61
C HIS A 16 -2.79 2.22 -5.52
N LEU A 17 -1.88 1.31 -5.18
CA LEU A 17 -0.82 1.59 -4.19
C LEU A 17 0.05 2.78 -4.61
N PHE A 18 0.43 2.85 -5.89
CA PHE A 18 1.16 4.00 -6.43
C PHE A 18 0.37 5.32 -6.29
N ARG A 19 -0.90 5.35 -6.69
CA ARG A 19 -1.75 6.56 -6.57
C ARG A 19 -1.92 7.02 -5.13
N VAL A 20 -2.06 6.08 -4.20
CA VAL A 20 -2.09 6.37 -2.77
C VAL A 20 -0.82 7.09 -2.35
N LEU A 21 0.36 6.58 -2.74
CA LEU A 21 1.64 7.19 -2.40
C LEU A 21 1.79 8.60 -2.97
N GLU A 22 1.43 8.79 -4.24
CA GLU A 22 1.43 10.12 -4.88
C GLU A 22 0.51 11.11 -4.17
N THR A 23 -0.65 10.63 -3.69
CA THR A 23 -1.61 11.47 -2.96
C THR A 23 -1.15 11.75 -1.53
N PHE A 24 -0.50 10.77 -0.89
CA PHE A 24 -0.07 10.85 0.50
C PHE A 24 1.15 11.75 0.66
N GLN A 25 2.14 11.67 -0.23
CA GLN A 25 3.39 12.42 -0.13
C GLN A 25 3.23 13.95 0.10
N PRO A 26 2.41 14.70 -0.66
CA PRO A 26 2.22 16.12 -0.38
C PRO A 26 1.44 16.37 0.91
N LYS A 27 0.51 15.48 1.28
CA LYS A 27 -0.35 15.61 2.47
C LYS A 27 0.40 15.31 3.76
N VAL A 28 1.32 14.34 3.75
CA VAL A 28 2.07 13.94 4.94
C VAL A 28 2.88 15.11 5.48
N SER A 29 3.49 15.91 4.61
CA SER A 29 4.29 17.07 5.00
C SER A 29 3.44 18.15 5.67
N LEU A 30 2.25 18.42 5.11
CA LEU A 30 1.31 19.40 5.65
C LEU A 30 0.77 18.96 7.02
N LEU A 31 0.26 17.74 7.11
CA LEU A 31 -0.29 17.18 8.35
C LEU A 31 0.75 17.10 9.47
N ILE A 32 1.98 16.73 9.14
CA ILE A 32 3.09 16.75 10.12
C ILE A 32 3.34 18.17 10.64
N GLY A 33 3.28 19.18 9.78
CA GLY A 33 3.41 20.58 10.16
C GLY A 33 2.34 21.01 11.17
N ASP A 34 1.08 20.67 10.88
CA ASP A 34 -0.06 20.97 11.75
C ASP A 34 0.08 20.28 13.13
N LEU A 35 0.43 19.00 13.14
CA LEU A 35 0.65 18.24 14.37
C LEU A 35 1.80 18.79 15.21
N PHE A 36 2.90 19.26 14.58
CA PHE A 36 3.98 19.92 15.32
C PHE A 36 3.54 21.25 15.95
N ALA A 37 2.68 22.02 15.28
CA ALA A 37 2.11 23.24 15.84
C ALA A 37 1.23 22.96 17.07
N GLU A 38 0.54 21.83 17.07
CA GLU A 38 -0.28 21.33 18.20
C GLU A 38 0.54 20.58 19.27
N GLN A 39 1.86 20.49 19.10
CA GLN A 39 2.78 19.71 19.95
C GLN A 39 2.54 18.20 19.98
N ASP A 40 1.76 17.65 19.06
CA ASP A 40 1.54 16.21 18.89
C ASP A 40 2.64 15.56 18.04
N ARG A 41 3.83 15.46 18.64
CA ARG A 41 5.00 14.86 17.98
C ARG A 41 4.84 13.35 17.75
N ARG A 42 4.04 12.68 18.58
CA ARG A 42 3.87 11.23 18.52
C ARG A 42 3.08 10.86 17.26
N THR A 43 1.95 11.51 17.05
CA THR A 43 1.11 11.27 15.87
C THR A 43 1.86 11.65 14.59
N ALA A 44 2.63 12.75 14.62
CA ALA A 44 3.47 13.14 13.48
C ALA A 44 4.51 12.06 13.11
N PHE A 45 5.16 11.45 14.10
CA PHE A 45 6.11 10.35 13.87
C PHE A 45 5.42 9.11 13.31
N ILE A 46 4.26 8.74 13.86
CA ILE A 46 3.51 7.57 13.40
C ILE A 46 3.00 7.78 11.98
N LEU A 47 2.46 8.96 11.65
CA LEU A 47 2.01 9.31 10.32
C LEU A 47 3.14 9.22 9.28
N LYS A 48 4.32 9.75 9.63
CA LYS A 48 5.50 9.65 8.79
C LYS A 48 5.90 8.19 8.56
N SER A 49 5.94 7.39 9.63
CA SER A 49 6.27 5.97 9.55
C SER A 49 5.27 5.18 8.71
N ALA A 50 3.97 5.50 8.78
CA ALA A 50 2.94 4.87 7.96
C ALA A 50 3.19 5.13 6.46
N TYR A 51 3.52 6.37 6.09
CA TYR A 51 3.91 6.71 4.72
C TYR A 51 5.17 5.96 4.27
N GLU A 52 6.25 6.00 5.07
CA GLU A 52 7.53 5.34 4.75
C GLU A 52 7.37 3.82 4.57
N ASN A 53 6.54 3.18 5.39
CA ASN A 53 6.26 1.74 5.26
C ASN A 53 5.49 1.40 3.98
N LEU A 54 4.48 2.20 3.61
CA LEU A 54 3.76 2.00 2.34
C LEU A 54 4.69 2.18 1.13
N ASP A 55 5.56 3.18 1.18
CA ASP A 55 6.55 3.44 0.13
C ASP A 55 7.54 2.28 -0.02
N GLN A 56 8.06 1.78 1.11
CA GLN A 56 8.92 0.61 1.13
C GLN A 56 8.22 -0.64 0.57
N LEU A 57 6.96 -0.87 0.94
CA LEU A 57 6.16 -1.99 0.42
C LEU A 57 5.96 -1.87 -1.10
N TYR A 58 5.66 -0.68 -1.61
CA TYR A 58 5.54 -0.44 -3.05
C TYR A 58 6.83 -0.78 -3.78
N HIS A 59 7.97 -0.25 -3.33
CA HIS A 59 9.27 -0.55 -3.93
C HIS A 59 9.66 -2.03 -3.81
N CYS A 60 9.23 -2.71 -2.75
CA CYS A 60 9.45 -4.14 -2.59
C CYS A 60 8.61 -5.00 -3.55
N LEU A 61 7.47 -4.50 -4.00
CA LEU A 61 6.47 -5.24 -4.77
C LEU A 61 6.39 -4.85 -6.25
N ILE A 62 6.87 -3.67 -6.64
CA ILE A 62 6.69 -3.17 -8.01
C ILE A 62 7.20 -4.17 -9.06
N ASP A 63 8.37 -4.77 -8.81
CA ASP A 63 9.04 -5.72 -9.71
C ASP A 63 8.82 -7.20 -9.34
N LYS A 64 7.90 -7.48 -8.41
CA LYS A 64 7.56 -8.85 -7.96
C LYS A 64 6.09 -9.15 -8.18
N CYS A 65 5.72 -10.42 -8.29
CA CYS A 65 4.32 -10.83 -8.31
C CYS A 65 3.99 -11.80 -7.19
N PHE A 66 2.75 -11.77 -6.73
CA PHE A 66 2.26 -12.76 -5.78
C PHE A 66 2.05 -14.10 -6.51
N ASP A 67 2.16 -15.22 -5.81
CA ASP A 67 1.91 -16.53 -6.43
C ASP A 67 0.42 -16.71 -6.76
N PRO A 68 0.01 -16.74 -8.04
CA PRO A 68 -1.40 -16.80 -8.41
C PRO A 68 -2.00 -18.20 -8.21
N GLN A 69 -1.21 -19.18 -7.77
CA GLN A 69 -1.66 -20.55 -7.51
C GLN A 69 -2.19 -20.75 -6.07
N SER A 70 -2.11 -19.73 -5.22
CA SER A 70 -2.66 -19.80 -3.87
C SER A 70 -4.19 -19.71 -3.90
N ASP A 71 -4.86 -20.57 -3.12
CA ASP A 71 -6.33 -20.65 -3.06
C ASP A 71 -6.98 -19.35 -2.59
N CYS A 72 -6.27 -18.52 -1.82
CA CYS A 72 -6.76 -17.24 -1.30
C CYS A 72 -6.27 -16.01 -2.11
N TYR A 73 -5.66 -16.21 -3.29
CA TYR A 73 -5.08 -15.12 -4.08
C TYR A 73 -6.11 -14.04 -4.40
N ASP A 74 -7.23 -14.40 -5.03
CA ASP A 74 -8.21 -13.42 -5.49
C ASP A 74 -8.84 -12.64 -4.31
N GLU A 75 -9.20 -13.34 -3.23
CA GLU A 75 -9.74 -12.72 -2.02
C GLU A 75 -8.74 -11.75 -1.38
N SER A 76 -7.47 -12.14 -1.27
CA SER A 76 -6.41 -11.31 -0.70
C SER A 76 -6.19 -10.05 -1.53
N ILE A 77 -6.10 -10.18 -2.86
CA ILE A 77 -5.87 -9.03 -3.74
C ILE A 77 -7.09 -8.09 -3.75
N ILE A 78 -8.32 -8.62 -3.76
CA ILE A 78 -9.54 -7.80 -3.67
C ILE A 78 -9.58 -7.05 -2.34
N GLY A 79 -9.35 -7.72 -1.22
CA GLY A 79 -9.37 -7.11 0.11
C GLY A 79 -8.33 -6.00 0.28
N ILE A 80 -7.14 -6.16 -0.29
CA ILE A 80 -6.12 -5.09 -0.31
C ILE A 80 -6.61 -3.90 -1.15
N ARG A 81 -7.20 -4.15 -2.33
CA ARG A 81 -7.70 -3.08 -3.21
C ARG A 81 -8.79 -2.25 -2.54
N GLU A 82 -9.70 -2.88 -1.82
CA GLU A 82 -10.74 -2.18 -1.07
C GLU A 82 -10.14 -1.27 0.02
N LYS A 83 -9.18 -1.78 0.79
CA LYS A 83 -8.48 -1.00 1.82
C LYS A 83 -7.69 0.17 1.23
N LEU A 84 -7.05 -0.02 0.07
CA LEU A 84 -6.39 1.06 -0.66
C LEU A 84 -7.38 2.15 -1.08
N GLY A 85 -8.57 1.77 -1.52
CA GLY A 85 -9.63 2.73 -1.86
C GLY A 85 -10.11 3.55 -0.65
N THR A 86 -10.22 2.92 0.53
CA THR A 86 -10.52 3.63 1.78
C THR A 86 -9.43 4.64 2.12
N LEU A 87 -8.15 4.24 2.07
CA LEU A 87 -7.04 5.13 2.33
C LEU A 87 -6.96 6.29 1.32
N GLU A 88 -7.13 6.01 0.03
CA GLU A 88 -7.20 7.04 -1.01
C GLU A 88 -8.32 8.04 -0.72
N SER A 89 -9.49 7.56 -0.31
CA SER A 89 -10.63 8.40 0.05
C SER A 89 -10.33 9.26 1.28
N SER A 90 -9.77 8.70 2.35
CA SER A 90 -9.36 9.44 3.56
C SER A 90 -8.32 10.51 3.25
N LEU A 91 -7.36 10.19 2.38
CA LEU A 91 -6.39 11.16 1.92
C LEU A 91 -7.08 12.29 1.15
N ILE A 92 -7.92 11.98 0.16
CA ILE A 92 -8.63 12.99 -0.67
C ILE A 92 -9.53 13.88 0.19
N ALA A 93 -10.28 13.28 1.13
CA ALA A 93 -11.18 13.98 2.05
C ALA A 93 -10.43 14.87 3.05
N CYS A 94 -9.10 14.74 3.15
CA CYS A 94 -8.28 15.40 4.17
C CYS A 94 -8.76 15.03 5.59
N ASP A 95 -8.98 13.74 5.83
CA ASP A 95 -9.22 13.25 7.19
C ASP A 95 -8.07 13.67 8.11
N ASN A 96 -8.34 13.66 9.42
CA ASN A 96 -7.28 13.91 10.40
C ASN A 96 -6.20 12.82 10.36
N ALA A 97 -5.07 13.10 11.00
CA ALA A 97 -3.93 12.19 10.98
C ALA A 97 -4.26 10.79 11.52
N ASP A 98 -5.10 10.68 12.55
CA ASP A 98 -5.49 9.39 13.14
C ASP A 98 -6.24 8.50 12.14
N GLY A 99 -7.23 9.05 11.43
CA GLY A 99 -7.98 8.30 10.42
C GLY A 99 -7.09 7.82 9.27
N ILE A 100 -6.17 8.68 8.83
CA ILE A 100 -5.19 8.32 7.79
C ILE A 100 -4.24 7.23 8.30
N ILE A 101 -3.76 7.32 9.54
CA ILE A 101 -2.90 6.31 10.17
C ILE A 101 -3.61 4.97 10.26
N GLU A 102 -4.89 4.94 10.67
CA GLU A 102 -5.68 3.73 10.77
C GLU A 102 -5.85 3.06 9.41
N ALA A 103 -6.25 3.83 8.40
CA ALA A 103 -6.42 3.33 7.04
C ALA A 103 -5.10 2.81 6.45
N ALA A 104 -4.00 3.56 6.63
CA ALA A 104 -2.66 3.16 6.20
C ALA A 104 -2.19 1.87 6.88
N SER A 105 -2.41 1.76 8.20
CA SER A 105 -2.06 0.55 8.96
C SER A 105 -2.82 -0.67 8.48
N SER A 106 -4.11 -0.50 8.15
CA SER A 106 -4.95 -1.58 7.59
C SER A 106 -4.41 -2.08 6.24
N VAL A 107 -3.97 -1.17 5.37
CA VAL A 107 -3.35 -1.50 4.07
C VAL A 107 -2.01 -2.20 4.28
N ILE A 108 -1.12 -1.64 5.11
CA ILE A 108 0.20 -2.21 5.42
C ILE A 108 0.06 -3.65 5.91
N TYR A 109 -0.84 -3.86 6.88
CA TYR A 109 -1.11 -5.18 7.45
C TYR A 109 -1.59 -6.17 6.38
N ALA A 110 -2.56 -5.76 5.54
CA ALA A 110 -3.10 -6.64 4.51
C ALA A 110 -2.05 -7.02 3.45
N ILE A 111 -1.22 -6.06 3.01
CA ILE A 111 -0.13 -6.32 2.06
C ILE A 111 0.91 -7.25 2.67
N TRP A 112 1.31 -7.00 3.92
CA TRP A 112 2.28 -7.85 4.62
C TRP A 112 1.78 -9.28 4.80
N HIS A 113 0.50 -9.45 5.16
CA HIS A 113 -0.13 -10.76 5.25
C HIS A 113 -0.15 -11.47 3.90
N ALA A 114 -0.57 -10.80 2.82
CA ALA A 114 -0.52 -11.39 1.49
C ALA A 114 0.91 -11.74 1.05
N TYR A 115 1.91 -10.96 1.44
CA TYR A 115 3.32 -11.25 1.19
C TYR A 115 3.75 -12.58 1.81
N LEU A 116 3.32 -12.84 3.05
CA LEU A 116 3.65 -14.07 3.78
C LEU A 116 2.84 -15.27 3.29
N GLU A 117 1.54 -15.12 3.06
CA GLU A 117 0.62 -16.20 2.72
C GLU A 117 0.71 -16.63 1.25
N LEU A 118 0.74 -15.66 0.33
CA LEU A 118 0.81 -15.95 -1.11
C LEU A 118 2.25 -16.18 -1.57
N GLY A 119 3.21 -15.65 -0.83
CA GLY A 119 4.59 -15.55 -1.28
C GLY A 119 4.74 -14.56 -2.45
N VAL A 120 5.97 -14.09 -2.67
CA VAL A 120 6.32 -13.22 -3.79
C VAL A 120 7.43 -13.83 -4.64
N LYS A 121 7.31 -13.68 -5.95
CA LYS A 121 8.30 -14.13 -6.93
C LYS A 121 8.72 -12.93 -7.78
N PRO A 122 9.98 -12.85 -8.24
CA PRO A 122 10.36 -11.82 -9.20
C PRO A 122 9.52 -11.97 -10.47
N ILE A 123 9.11 -10.85 -11.08
CA ILE A 123 8.46 -10.89 -12.40
C ILE A 123 9.48 -11.47 -13.37
N ARG A 124 9.23 -12.67 -13.91
CA ARG A 124 10.09 -13.25 -14.94
C ARG A 124 9.86 -12.46 -16.23
N GLY A 125 10.77 -11.54 -16.54
CA GLY A 125 10.95 -11.05 -17.91
C GLY A 125 11.45 -12.19 -18.82
N PRO A 126 11.35 -12.06 -20.16
CA PRO A 126 12.01 -13.00 -21.04
C PRO A 126 13.49 -13.06 -20.66
N LEU A 127 14.00 -14.27 -20.43
CA LEU A 127 15.45 -14.51 -20.41
C LEU A 127 15.97 -14.03 -21.77
N LEU A 128 16.77 -12.97 -21.75
CA LEU A 128 17.56 -12.55 -22.91
C LEU A 128 18.47 -13.70 -23.35
#